data_AF-A0A973ZIT0-F1
#
_entry.id   AF-A0A973ZIT0-F1
#
_cell.length_a   1.000
_cell.length_b   1.000
_cell.length_c   1.000
_cell.angle_alpha   90.00
_cell.angle_beta   90.00
_cell.angle_gamma   90.00
#
_symmetry.space_group_name_H-M   'P 1'
#
loop_
_entity.id
_entity.type
_entity.pdbx_description
1 polymer ?
#
loop_
_entity_poly.entity_id
_entity_poly.type
_entity_poly.pdbx_seq_one_letter_code
_entity_poly.pdbx_strand_id
1 'polypeptide(L)'
;MRDLHDIFTIAQEDAPPPRHSVDDIVAAGRRRRGRVVAQRIGGVAVVAAAVATAGLLVAVNLAVPGSPSAQPARQPVVAPSPTVPAASPPFTFTFTGFEAGGYRVLAPDEVTLAYQGAAVVRDVRDAKGKVTTQYAGTLTVYQPRMFSPARFRGGTVVTVQGREAFHSTVQQPSLDGWNTQASGTVTVVPDPRNGGALAWQYAPESWAVLQDATAADQTSFALADQLAVAERFAPSATSPSPARVPYRVGHLPQGFVLQAVSGQSMTAQHRGMVSFVYSQPRTTAGPLAARRDPARDTTVPSVVISVLWRDTPPKDAVKRTSRCNAGQHWCATNLPGGQFWFAVEDPSKTLSDQELLKVADSLVFASLKDETTWYAVR
;
A
#
# COMPACT_ATOMS: atom_id res chain seq x y z
N MET A 1 -23.89 -20.54 57.24
CA MET A 1 -23.63 -19.77 56.01
C MET A 1 -23.15 -20.75 54.98
N ARG A 2 -23.82 -20.88 53.83
CA ARG A 2 -23.37 -21.76 52.74
C ARG A 2 -22.22 -21.08 52.00
N ASP A 3 -21.23 -21.88 51.61
CA ASP A 3 -20.03 -21.44 50.90
C ASP A 3 -20.40 -20.92 49.51
N LEU A 4 -19.78 -19.82 49.07
CA LEU A 4 -19.95 -19.27 47.72
C LEU A 4 -19.52 -20.29 46.65
N HIS A 5 -18.63 -21.21 46.99
CA HIS A 5 -18.21 -22.28 46.10
C HIS A 5 -19.35 -23.27 45.79
N ASP A 6 -20.17 -23.62 46.79
CA ASP A 6 -21.32 -24.51 46.61
C ASP A 6 -22.41 -23.89 45.72
N ILE A 7 -22.57 -22.56 45.76
CA ILE A 7 -23.54 -21.85 44.91
C ILE A 7 -23.13 -21.90 43.43
N PHE A 8 -21.83 -21.84 43.13
CA PHE A 8 -21.35 -21.95 41.76
C PHE A 8 -21.41 -23.38 41.22
N THR A 9 -21.11 -24.38 42.05
CA THR A 9 -21.20 -25.79 41.64
C THR A 9 -22.63 -26.19 41.31
N ILE A 10 -23.61 -25.78 42.12
CA ILE A 10 -25.04 -26.07 41.87
C ILE A 10 -25.54 -25.36 40.59
N ALA A 11 -25.05 -24.15 40.29
CA ALA A 11 -25.43 -23.45 39.07
C ALA A 11 -24.81 -24.05 37.79
N GLN A 12 -23.71 -24.81 37.91
CA GLN A 12 -23.04 -25.42 36.77
C GLN A 12 -23.62 -26.79 36.41
N GLU A 13 -24.15 -27.52 37.40
CA GLU A 13 -24.75 -28.85 37.20
C GLU A 13 -26.15 -28.80 36.54
N ASP A 14 -26.86 -27.67 36.64
CA ASP A 14 -28.23 -27.51 36.13
C ASP A 14 -28.33 -26.63 34.86
N ALA A 15 -27.20 -26.37 34.20
CA ALA A 15 -27.19 -25.59 32.96
C ALA A 15 -27.82 -26.41 31.82
N PRO A 16 -28.94 -25.96 31.22
CA PRO A 16 -29.57 -26.68 30.11
C PRO A 16 -28.56 -26.82 28.96
N PRO A 17 -28.48 -27.99 28.31
CA PRO A 17 -27.51 -28.23 27.26
C PRO A 17 -27.63 -27.13 26.19
N PRO A 18 -26.50 -26.55 25.74
CA PRO A 18 -26.52 -25.47 24.79
C PRO A 18 -27.28 -25.91 23.54
N ARG A 19 -28.43 -25.28 23.29
CA ARG A 19 -29.37 -25.64 22.21
C ARG A 19 -28.79 -25.46 20.80
N HIS A 20 -27.60 -24.87 20.70
CA HIS A 20 -26.92 -24.60 19.45
C HIS A 20 -25.45 -24.99 19.59
N SER A 21 -25.00 -25.87 18.70
CA SER A 21 -23.58 -26.18 18.56
C SER A 21 -22.84 -24.97 17.99
N VAL A 22 -21.52 -24.94 18.17
CA VAL A 22 -20.66 -23.94 17.51
C VAL A 22 -20.86 -23.98 15.99
N ASP A 23 -21.09 -25.16 15.43
CA ASP A 23 -21.36 -25.33 14.00
C ASP A 23 -22.70 -24.74 13.56
N ASP A 24 -23.74 -24.77 14.41
CA ASP A 24 -25.02 -24.10 14.13
C ASP A 24 -24.86 -22.58 14.07
N ILE A 25 -24.01 -22.02 14.94
CA ILE A 25 -23.71 -20.58 14.95
C ILE A 25 -22.91 -20.20 13.70
N VAL A 26 -21.92 -21.01 13.30
CA VAL A 26 -21.13 -20.79 12.08
C VAL A 26 -21.98 -20.96 10.82
N ALA A 27 -22.88 -21.94 10.79
CA ALA A 27 -23.80 -22.18 9.69
C ALA A 27 -24.86 -21.06 9.59
N ALA A 28 -25.40 -20.59 10.71
CA ALA A 28 -26.31 -19.44 10.74
C ALA A 28 -25.61 -18.15 10.28
N GLY A 29 -24.34 -17.95 10.66
CA GLY A 29 -23.50 -16.85 10.18
C GLY A 29 -23.26 -16.89 8.67
N ARG A 30 -22.97 -18.06 8.09
CA ARG A 30 -22.84 -18.24 6.64
C ARG A 30 -24.17 -18.00 5.90
N ARG A 31 -25.29 -18.50 6.43
CA ARG A 31 -26.63 -18.30 5.83
C ARG A 31 -27.07 -16.83 5.86
N ARG A 32 -26.77 -16.10 6.94
CA ARG A 32 -27.11 -14.67 7.05
C ARG A 32 -26.30 -13.80 6.08
N ARG A 33 -25.04 -14.14 5.83
CA ARG A 33 -24.20 -13.48 4.80
C ARG A 33 -24.70 -13.71 3.37
N GLY A 34 -25.25 -14.88 3.07
CA GLY A 34 -25.85 -15.16 1.75
C GLY A 34 -27.14 -14.36 1.48
N ARG A 35 -27.97 -14.11 2.49
CA ARG A 35 -29.26 -13.41 2.32
C ARG A 35 -29.13 -11.90 2.15
N VAL A 36 -28.12 -11.26 2.75
CA VAL A 36 -27.84 -9.83 2.54
C VAL A 36 -27.37 -9.55 1.10
N VAL A 37 -26.78 -10.54 0.43
CA VAL A 37 -26.36 -10.44 -0.98
C VAL A 37 -27.55 -10.60 -1.94
N ALA A 38 -28.53 -11.45 -1.61
CA ALA A 38 -29.70 -11.68 -2.47
C ALA A 38 -30.70 -10.50 -2.51
N GLN A 39 -30.77 -9.69 -1.44
CA GLN A 39 -31.72 -8.57 -1.36
C GLN A 39 -31.27 -7.30 -2.10
N ARG A 40 -30.09 -7.28 -2.74
CA ARG A 40 -29.60 -6.13 -3.53
C ARG A 40 -29.64 -6.36 -5.07
N ILE A 41 -30.28 -7.44 -5.54
CA ILE A 41 -30.38 -7.81 -6.97
C ILE A 41 -31.83 -7.66 -7.49
N GLY A 42 -32.64 -6.79 -6.87
CA GLY A 42 -34.00 -6.52 -7.32
C GLY A 42 -34.17 -5.06 -7.71
N GLY A 43 -34.03 -4.74 -9.00
CA GLY A 43 -34.40 -3.40 -9.47
C GLY A 43 -33.93 -3.01 -10.87
N VAL A 44 -34.87 -3.13 -11.81
CA VAL A 44 -35.07 -2.26 -12.99
C VAL A 44 -34.36 -2.65 -14.29
N ALA A 45 -35.21 -3.13 -15.21
CA ALA A 45 -35.05 -3.21 -16.65
C ALA A 45 -34.92 -1.81 -17.30
N VAL A 46 -34.38 -1.73 -18.52
CA VAL A 46 -34.96 -1.01 -19.68
C VAL A 46 -33.96 -0.97 -20.86
N VAL A 47 -34.43 -1.55 -21.96
CA VAL A 47 -34.31 -1.15 -23.38
C VAL A 47 -32.93 -1.06 -24.02
N ALA A 48 -32.68 -2.04 -24.90
CA ALA A 48 -31.77 -1.94 -26.02
C ALA A 48 -32.36 -1.02 -27.10
N ALA A 49 -31.61 -0.01 -27.52
CA ALA A 49 -31.82 0.70 -28.77
C ALA A 49 -30.49 0.76 -29.53
N ALA A 50 -30.49 0.16 -30.71
CA ALA A 50 -29.40 0.18 -31.67
C ALA A 50 -29.37 1.52 -32.41
N VAL A 51 -28.17 2.07 -32.66
CA VAL A 51 -27.95 2.98 -33.79
C VAL A 51 -26.62 2.64 -34.44
N ALA A 52 -26.72 2.21 -35.69
CA ALA A 52 -25.61 2.01 -36.62
C ALA A 52 -25.16 3.36 -37.17
N THR A 53 -23.85 3.57 -37.28
CA THR A 53 -23.29 4.59 -38.17
C THR A 53 -22.17 3.97 -39.02
N ALA A 54 -22.46 3.87 -40.31
CA ALA A 54 -21.51 3.62 -41.37
C ALA A 54 -20.77 4.94 -41.68
N GLY A 55 -19.43 4.89 -41.72
CA GLY A 55 -18.57 6.01 -42.08
C GLY A 55 -17.71 5.66 -43.29
N LEU A 56 -17.94 6.40 -44.38
CA LEU A 56 -17.35 6.27 -45.71
C LEU A 56 -15.80 6.29 -45.74
N LEU A 57 -15.25 5.46 -46.62
CA LEU A 57 -13.88 5.53 -47.14
C LEU A 57 -13.88 6.24 -48.51
N VAL A 58 -13.38 7.47 -48.58
CA VAL A 58 -12.97 8.21 -49.81
C VAL A 58 -11.91 9.22 -49.31
N ALA A 59 -10.72 9.46 -49.86
CA ALA A 59 -10.26 9.44 -51.25
C ALA A 59 -8.78 9.03 -51.35
N VAL A 60 -8.45 8.38 -52.47
CA VAL A 60 -7.08 8.17 -52.97
C VAL A 60 -6.65 9.43 -53.72
N ASN A 61 -5.56 10.08 -53.31
CA ASN A 61 -4.88 11.08 -54.13
C ASN A 61 -3.60 10.48 -54.69
N LEU A 62 -3.62 10.25 -56.00
CA LEU A 62 -2.49 9.84 -56.83
C LEU A 62 -1.74 11.08 -57.36
N ALA A 63 -0.41 10.98 -57.28
CA ALA A 63 0.61 11.56 -58.16
C ALA A 63 0.93 13.07 -58.12
N VAL A 64 2.16 13.37 -57.69
CA VAL A 64 3.09 14.26 -58.41
C VAL A 64 4.51 13.65 -58.34
N PRO A 65 5.17 13.32 -59.47
CA PRO A 65 6.59 12.99 -59.47
C PRO A 65 7.41 14.28 -59.59
N GLY A 66 8.00 14.72 -58.48
CA GLY A 66 9.00 15.80 -58.45
C GLY A 66 10.38 15.21 -58.15
N SER A 67 11.32 15.35 -59.09
CA SER A 67 12.72 14.91 -58.96
C SER A 67 13.40 15.50 -57.73
N PRO A 68 13.96 14.69 -56.82
CA PRO A 68 14.69 15.22 -55.66
C PRO A 68 16.09 15.67 -56.08
N SER A 69 16.42 16.93 -55.78
CA SER A 69 17.79 17.44 -55.73
C SER A 69 18.63 16.58 -54.80
N ALA A 70 19.81 16.17 -55.26
CA ALA A 70 20.78 15.39 -54.49
C ALA A 70 21.20 16.14 -53.22
N GLN A 71 20.60 15.74 -52.10
CA GLN A 71 20.95 16.21 -50.77
C GLN A 71 22.21 15.44 -50.32
N PRO A 72 23.27 16.12 -49.83
CA PRO A 72 24.50 15.45 -49.41
C PRO A 72 24.19 14.38 -48.36
N ALA A 73 24.75 13.19 -48.55
CA ALA A 73 24.55 12.04 -47.69
C ALA A 73 24.82 12.42 -46.22
N ARG A 74 23.74 12.54 -45.43
CA ARG A 74 23.84 12.67 -43.97
C ARG A 74 24.55 11.42 -43.47
N GLN A 75 25.71 11.60 -42.83
CA GLN A 75 26.37 10.52 -42.13
C GLN A 75 25.35 9.86 -41.19
N PRO A 76 25.29 8.51 -41.16
CA PRO A 76 24.38 7.82 -40.26
C PRO A 76 24.70 8.27 -38.84
N VAL A 77 23.75 8.98 -38.22
CA VAL A 77 23.81 9.28 -36.79
C VAL A 77 23.77 7.93 -36.10
N VAL A 78 24.93 7.49 -35.61
CA VAL A 78 25.03 6.28 -34.80
C VAL A 78 24.12 6.50 -33.60
N ALA A 79 22.98 5.80 -33.57
CA ALA A 79 22.08 5.85 -32.43
C ALA A 79 22.90 5.47 -31.19
N PRO A 80 22.92 6.30 -30.14
CA PRO A 80 23.66 5.97 -28.93
C PRO A 80 23.19 4.62 -28.43
N SER A 81 24.13 3.72 -28.13
CA SER A 81 23.81 2.44 -27.52
C SER A 81 22.98 2.69 -26.25
N PRO A 82 21.90 1.92 -26.02
CA PRO A 82 21.06 2.12 -24.86
C PRO A 82 21.90 1.99 -23.59
N THR A 83 22.00 3.07 -22.81
CA THR A 83 22.66 3.06 -21.51
C THR A 83 21.90 2.10 -20.61
N VAL A 84 22.55 1.03 -20.18
CA VAL A 84 22.00 0.12 -19.17
C VAL A 84 21.78 0.92 -17.89
N PRO A 85 20.54 1.00 -17.35
CA PRO A 85 20.29 1.71 -16.10
C PRO A 85 21.17 1.17 -14.97
N ALA A 86 21.67 2.06 -14.11
CA ALA A 86 22.36 1.65 -12.89
C ALA A 86 21.43 0.77 -12.04
N ALA A 87 21.97 -0.32 -11.47
CA ALA A 87 21.20 -1.20 -10.62
C ALA A 87 20.73 -0.44 -9.36
N SER A 88 19.44 -0.53 -9.06
CA SER A 88 18.90 -0.02 -7.79
C SER A 88 19.52 -0.80 -6.63
N PRO A 89 19.74 -0.18 -5.46
CA PRO A 89 20.10 -0.94 -4.27
C PRO A 89 18.96 -1.91 -3.92
N PRO A 90 19.26 -3.08 -3.33
CA PRO A 90 18.25 -4.08 -3.06
C PRO A 90 17.25 -3.56 -2.02
N PHE A 91 15.97 -3.71 -2.31
CA PHE A 91 14.89 -3.42 -1.38
C PHE A 91 14.78 -4.57 -0.38
N THR A 92 15.38 -4.40 0.80
CA THR A 92 15.39 -5.42 1.86
C THR A 92 14.79 -4.90 3.15
N PHE A 93 14.09 -5.77 3.86
CA PHE A 93 13.59 -5.55 5.20
C PHE A 93 14.62 -5.98 6.24
N THR A 94 15.03 -5.03 7.07
CA THR A 94 16.08 -5.20 8.09
C THR A 94 15.54 -5.46 9.49
N PHE A 95 14.23 -5.71 9.66
CA PHE A 95 13.66 -6.16 10.93
C PHE A 95 12.44 -7.03 10.67
N THR A 96 12.00 -7.77 11.69
CA THR A 96 10.81 -8.61 11.67
C THR A 96 9.78 -8.10 12.67
N GLY A 97 8.53 -8.55 12.55
CA GLY A 97 7.51 -8.24 13.55
C GLY A 97 7.90 -8.75 14.95
N PHE A 98 7.41 -8.08 15.99
CA PHE A 98 7.67 -8.42 17.39
C PHE A 98 6.54 -7.91 18.30
N GLU A 99 6.49 -8.41 19.53
CA GLU A 99 5.51 -7.97 20.55
C GLU A 99 6.20 -7.22 21.68
N ALA A 100 5.56 -6.17 22.18
CA ALA A 100 6.05 -5.35 23.29
C ALA A 100 4.91 -4.55 23.93
N GLY A 101 4.83 -4.53 25.27
CA GLY A 101 3.88 -3.68 26.00
C GLY A 101 2.39 -3.91 25.68
N GLY A 102 2.00 -5.10 25.24
CA GLY A 102 0.62 -5.38 24.77
C GLY A 102 0.33 -4.94 23.33
N TYR A 103 1.35 -4.47 22.61
CA TYR A 103 1.31 -4.13 21.19
C TYR A 103 2.04 -5.19 20.37
N ARG A 104 1.63 -5.31 19.11
CA ARG A 104 2.28 -6.11 18.07
C ARG A 104 2.76 -5.17 16.98
N VAL A 105 4.07 -5.14 16.76
CA VAL A 105 4.66 -4.57 15.56
C VAL A 105 4.59 -5.65 14.48
N LEU A 106 3.84 -5.39 13.41
CA LEU A 106 3.72 -6.34 12.32
C LEU A 106 5.07 -6.45 11.58
N ALA A 107 5.22 -7.49 10.74
CA ALA A 107 6.33 -7.53 9.80
C ALA A 107 6.29 -6.25 8.94
N PRO A 108 7.45 -5.62 8.68
CA PRO A 108 7.47 -4.42 7.86
C PRO A 108 6.93 -4.72 6.48
N ASP A 109 5.98 -3.92 6.02
CA ASP A 109 5.32 -4.12 4.73
C ASP A 109 5.66 -3.03 3.74
N GLU A 110 6.38 -1.97 4.15
CA GLU A 110 6.85 -0.93 3.26
C GLU A 110 8.38 -0.81 3.29
N VAL A 111 9.00 -0.65 2.13
CA VAL A 111 10.42 -0.33 2.00
C VAL A 111 10.63 0.64 0.85
N THR A 112 11.42 1.67 1.13
CA THR A 112 11.88 2.69 0.18
C THR A 112 13.40 2.77 0.22
N LEU A 113 13.99 3.60 -0.64
CA LEU A 113 15.41 3.93 -0.55
C LEU A 113 15.80 4.63 0.77
N ALA A 114 14.83 5.25 1.46
CA ALA A 114 15.09 6.07 2.65
C ALA A 114 14.72 5.39 3.98
N TYR A 115 13.72 4.51 3.97
CA TYR A 115 13.17 3.92 5.19
C TYR A 115 12.37 2.64 4.91
N GLN A 116 12.04 1.92 5.97
CA GLN A 116 11.04 0.86 5.97
C GLN A 116 9.96 1.11 7.04
N GLY A 117 8.73 0.67 6.79
CA GLY A 117 7.56 0.91 7.63
C GLY A 117 6.91 -0.38 8.11
N ALA A 118 6.38 -0.38 9.32
CA ALA A 118 5.54 -1.42 9.88
C ALA A 118 4.36 -0.83 10.65
N ALA A 119 3.18 -1.43 10.50
CA ALA A 119 2.04 -1.12 11.35
C ALA A 119 2.27 -1.60 12.79
N VAL A 120 1.86 -0.79 13.75
CA VAL A 120 1.79 -1.16 15.17
C VAL A 120 0.32 -1.31 15.52
N VAL A 121 -0.05 -2.46 16.05
CA VAL A 121 -1.43 -2.80 16.40
C VAL A 121 -1.52 -3.30 17.82
N ARG A 122 -2.72 -3.33 18.37
CA ARG A 122 -3.02 -3.98 19.65
C ARG A 122 -4.37 -4.65 19.57
N ASP A 123 -4.58 -5.64 20.43
CA ASP A 123 -5.86 -6.32 20.51
C ASP A 123 -6.72 -5.68 21.61
N VAL A 124 -7.91 -5.22 21.25
CA VAL A 124 -8.88 -4.60 22.16
C VAL A 124 -10.13 -5.46 22.28
N ARG A 125 -10.70 -5.56 23.48
CA ARG A 125 -11.98 -6.23 23.69
C ARG A 125 -13.11 -5.21 23.64
N ASP A 126 -14.11 -5.47 22.82
CA ASP A 126 -15.34 -4.69 22.83
C ASP A 126 -16.19 -4.98 24.09
N ALA A 127 -17.28 -4.23 24.28
CA ALA A 127 -18.20 -4.41 25.41
C ALA A 127 -18.83 -5.82 25.50
N LYS A 128 -18.75 -6.63 24.43
CA LYS A 128 -19.24 -8.02 24.37
C LYS A 128 -18.12 -9.04 24.57
N GLY A 129 -16.92 -8.58 24.93
CA GLY A 129 -15.74 -9.41 25.13
C GLY A 129 -15.08 -9.91 23.84
N LYS A 130 -15.57 -9.49 22.66
CA LYS A 130 -14.99 -9.87 21.38
C LYS A 130 -13.69 -9.10 21.16
N VAL A 131 -12.63 -9.82 20.85
CA VAL A 131 -11.32 -9.24 20.52
C VAL A 131 -11.33 -8.71 19.09
N THR A 132 -10.92 -7.46 18.91
CA THR A 132 -10.64 -6.85 17.61
C THR A 132 -9.24 -6.27 17.61
N THR A 133 -8.54 -6.36 16.48
CA THR A 133 -7.24 -5.71 16.31
C THR A 133 -7.46 -4.24 15.96
N GLN A 134 -6.91 -3.35 16.78
CA GLN A 134 -6.93 -1.91 16.60
C GLN A 134 -5.55 -1.44 16.13
N TYR A 135 -5.53 -0.57 15.13
CA TYR A 135 -4.31 0.13 14.73
C TYR A 135 -3.92 1.14 15.81
N ALA A 136 -2.63 1.20 16.16
CA ALA A 136 -2.11 2.09 17.20
C ALA A 136 -1.13 3.12 16.63
N GLY A 137 -0.44 2.80 15.54
CA GLY A 137 0.54 3.69 14.94
C GLY A 137 1.39 3.06 13.85
N THR A 138 2.41 3.79 13.40
CA THR A 138 3.44 3.29 12.47
C THR A 138 4.81 3.33 13.12
N LEU A 139 5.57 2.24 12.99
CA LEU A 139 7.02 2.23 13.19
C LEU A 139 7.70 2.48 11.83
N THR A 140 8.47 3.56 11.72
CA THR A 140 9.32 3.87 10.56
C THR A 140 10.78 3.76 10.94
N VAL A 141 11.56 2.97 10.22
CA VAL A 141 12.99 2.77 10.46
C VAL A 141 13.76 3.32 9.27
N TYR A 142 14.54 4.37 9.50
CA TYR A 142 15.25 5.11 8.45
C TYR A 142 16.66 4.56 8.24
N GLN A 143 17.06 4.52 6.97
CA GLN A 143 18.44 4.20 6.59
C GLN A 143 19.43 5.26 7.14
N PRO A 144 20.72 4.93 7.25
CA PRO A 144 21.73 5.86 7.74
C PRO A 144 21.68 7.21 7.01
N ARG A 145 21.67 8.32 7.77
CA ARG A 145 21.63 9.71 7.29
C ARG A 145 20.36 10.12 6.54
N MET A 146 19.36 9.25 6.44
CA MET A 146 18.12 9.54 5.70
C MET A 146 17.06 10.27 6.53
N PHE A 147 17.28 10.42 7.83
CA PHE A 147 16.35 11.12 8.73
C PHE A 147 17.04 12.24 9.51
N SER A 148 16.36 13.37 9.61
CA SER A 148 16.76 14.48 10.49
C SER A 148 15.86 14.55 11.71
N PRO A 149 16.38 14.38 12.94
CA PRO A 149 15.60 14.49 14.18
C PRO A 149 15.25 15.94 14.55
N ALA A 150 15.64 16.94 13.74
CA ALA A 150 15.52 18.36 14.08
C ALA A 150 14.09 18.75 14.51
N ARG A 151 13.05 18.21 13.85
CA ARG A 151 11.65 18.50 14.19
C ARG A 151 11.20 17.96 15.56
N PHE A 152 11.96 17.04 16.15
CA PHE A 152 11.67 16.45 17.46
C PHE A 152 12.44 17.10 18.60
N ARG A 153 13.48 17.90 18.31
CA ARG A 153 14.37 18.49 19.32
C ARG A 153 13.69 19.49 20.25
N GLY A 154 12.52 20.00 19.87
CA GLY A 154 11.69 20.84 20.75
C GLY A 154 10.84 20.03 21.75
N GLY A 155 10.84 18.70 21.65
CA GLY A 155 10.09 17.81 22.53
C GLY A 155 10.83 17.41 23.81
N THR A 156 10.27 16.46 24.54
CA THR A 156 10.88 15.87 25.73
C THR A 156 12.02 14.95 25.34
N VAL A 157 13.22 15.23 25.87
CA VAL A 157 14.39 14.34 25.72
C VAL A 157 14.19 13.11 26.61
N VAL A 158 14.34 11.93 26.03
CA VAL A 158 14.30 10.63 26.71
C VAL A 158 15.46 9.77 26.22
N THR A 159 15.57 8.54 26.74
CA THR A 159 16.58 7.58 26.27
C THR A 159 15.94 6.25 25.94
N VAL A 160 16.39 5.62 24.85
CA VAL A 160 16.01 4.25 24.48
C VAL A 160 17.29 3.44 24.37
N GLN A 161 17.42 2.37 25.17
CA GLN A 161 18.62 1.52 25.19
C GLN A 161 19.93 2.32 25.34
N GLY A 162 19.91 3.39 26.17
CA GLY A 162 21.06 4.28 26.39
C GLY A 162 21.40 5.23 25.23
N ARG A 163 20.56 5.30 24.19
CA ARG A 163 20.72 6.20 23.04
C ARG A 163 19.75 7.37 23.11
N GLU A 164 20.10 8.45 22.40
CA GLU A 164 19.30 9.67 22.31
C GLU A 164 17.90 9.37 21.74
N ALA A 165 16.88 9.94 22.38
CA ALA A 165 15.51 9.87 21.93
C ALA A 165 14.74 11.16 22.26
N PHE A 166 13.70 11.43 21.49
CA PHE A 166 12.86 12.61 21.60
C PHE A 166 11.40 12.21 21.47
N HIS A 167 10.59 12.57 22.46
CA HIS A 167 9.15 12.47 22.37
C HIS A 167 8.55 13.85 22.11
N SER A 168 7.80 14.00 21.03
CA SER A 168 7.17 15.27 20.66
C SER A 168 5.79 15.03 20.09
N THR A 169 4.93 16.04 20.21
CA THR A 169 3.78 16.16 19.33
C THR A 169 4.27 16.68 17.98
N VAL A 170 3.95 15.98 16.90
CA VAL A 170 4.32 16.40 15.53
C VAL A 170 3.08 16.46 14.66
N GLN A 171 3.06 17.41 13.73
CA GLN A 171 2.07 17.38 12.65
C GLN A 171 2.32 16.16 11.79
N GLN A 172 1.30 15.34 11.63
CA GLN A 172 1.30 14.21 10.75
C GLN A 172 0.40 14.52 9.55
N PRO A 173 0.82 14.15 8.34
CA PRO A 173 -0.11 14.15 7.22
C PRO A 173 -1.24 13.16 7.56
N SER A 174 -2.49 13.62 7.60
CA SER A 174 -3.61 12.69 7.70
C SER A 174 -3.59 11.82 6.46
N LEU A 175 -3.39 10.51 6.66
CA LEU A 175 -3.77 9.52 5.67
C LEU A 175 -5.29 9.36 5.77
N ASP A 176 -6.04 10.41 5.41
CA ASP A 176 -7.44 10.24 5.09
C ASP A 176 -7.47 9.11 4.06
N GLY A 177 -8.18 8.03 4.42
CA GLY A 177 -8.04 6.73 3.78
C GLY A 177 -8.17 6.78 2.26
N TRP A 178 -7.86 5.66 1.60
CA TRP A 178 -8.11 5.47 0.16
C TRP A 178 -9.61 5.57 -0.13
N ASN A 179 -10.15 6.79 -0.14
CA ASN A 179 -11.45 7.08 -0.70
C ASN A 179 -11.20 7.29 -2.19
N THR A 180 -11.06 6.18 -2.91
CA THR A 180 -11.40 6.15 -4.33
C THR A 180 -12.91 6.41 -4.41
N GLN A 181 -13.32 7.67 -4.32
CA GLN A 181 -14.63 8.04 -4.85
C GLN A 181 -14.63 7.62 -6.32
N ALA A 182 -15.76 7.14 -6.84
CA ALA A 182 -15.91 6.66 -8.21
C ALA A 182 -15.50 7.69 -9.29
N SER A 183 -15.23 8.94 -8.90
CA SER A 183 -14.69 10.02 -9.73
C SER A 183 -13.17 9.94 -9.96
N GLY A 184 -12.45 9.01 -9.32
CA GLY A 184 -10.99 8.89 -9.45
C GLY A 184 -10.20 10.08 -8.88
N THR A 185 -10.87 11.03 -8.22
CA THR A 185 -10.21 12.20 -7.63
C THR A 185 -9.94 11.92 -6.16
N VAL A 186 -8.69 11.64 -5.81
CA VAL A 186 -8.23 11.58 -4.41
C VAL A 186 -8.03 13.02 -3.94
N THR A 187 -9.06 13.62 -3.35
CA THR A 187 -8.89 14.89 -2.66
C THR A 187 -8.24 14.60 -1.31
N VAL A 188 -6.92 14.70 -1.24
CA VAL A 188 -6.21 14.78 0.04
C VAL A 188 -6.57 16.14 0.62
N VAL A 189 -7.57 16.20 1.49
CA VAL A 189 -7.77 17.39 2.33
C VAL A 189 -6.66 17.31 3.37
N PRO A 190 -5.66 18.20 3.36
CA PRO A 190 -4.63 18.19 4.38
C PRO A 190 -5.32 18.69 5.66
N ASP A 191 -5.79 17.76 6.49
CA ASP A 191 -6.13 18.02 7.88
C ASP A 191 -4.90 17.61 8.70
N PRO A 192 -3.88 18.49 8.87
CA PRO A 192 -2.70 18.15 9.63
C PRO A 192 -3.12 17.88 11.07
N ARG A 193 -2.97 16.62 11.50
CA ARG A 193 -3.28 16.23 12.87
C ARG A 193 -2.01 16.16 13.68
N ASN A 194 -2.08 16.74 14.87
CA ASN A 194 -1.05 16.63 15.87
C ASN A 194 -1.18 15.24 16.52
N GLY A 195 -0.14 14.43 16.40
CA GLY A 195 -0.05 13.12 17.07
C GLY A 195 1.22 13.01 17.90
N GLY A 196 1.18 12.21 18.97
CA GLY A 196 2.38 11.81 19.68
C GLY A 196 3.34 11.08 18.74
N ALA A 197 4.63 11.29 18.92
CA ALA A 197 5.65 10.55 18.21
C ALA A 197 6.95 10.48 19.03
N LEU A 198 7.56 9.31 19.01
CA LEU A 198 8.87 9.03 19.60
C LEU A 198 9.88 8.80 18.48
N ALA A 199 10.94 9.60 18.42
CA ALA A 199 12.08 9.38 17.55
C ALA A 199 13.29 8.95 18.40
N TRP A 200 13.97 7.87 18.04
CA TRP A 200 15.18 7.43 18.76
C TRP A 200 16.25 6.93 17.79
N GLN A 201 17.49 7.11 18.20
CA GLN A 201 18.63 6.55 17.48
C GLN A 201 18.75 5.06 17.82
N TYR A 202 18.73 4.17 16.83
CA TYR A 202 18.89 2.73 17.04
C TYR A 202 20.29 2.22 16.62
N ALA A 203 20.98 2.97 15.76
CA ALA A 203 22.35 2.70 15.32
C ALA A 203 23.06 4.03 14.94
N PRO A 204 24.39 4.06 14.73
CA PRO A 204 25.07 5.27 14.26
C PRO A 204 24.38 5.86 13.03
N GLU A 205 24.10 7.16 13.08
CA GLU A 205 23.40 7.91 12.00
C GLU A 205 22.03 7.36 11.57
N SER A 206 21.44 6.43 12.32
CA SER A 206 20.20 5.73 11.93
C SER A 206 19.13 5.89 13.00
N TRP A 207 17.94 6.27 12.57
CA TRP A 207 16.84 6.67 13.45
C TRP A 207 15.59 5.85 13.17
N ALA A 208 14.83 5.59 14.22
CA ALA A 208 13.48 5.04 14.13
C ALA A 208 12.49 6.07 14.68
N VAL A 209 11.28 6.07 14.14
CA VAL A 209 10.19 6.93 14.55
C VAL A 209 8.95 6.08 14.73
N LEU A 210 8.37 6.13 15.93
CA LEU A 210 7.07 5.56 16.25
C LEU A 210 6.06 6.70 16.31
N GLN A 211 5.06 6.66 15.44
CA GLN A 211 4.05 7.70 15.33
C GLN A 211 2.68 7.16 15.72
N ASP A 212 1.96 7.90 16.56
CA ASP A 212 0.59 7.60 16.93
C ASP A 212 -0.32 7.65 15.71
N ALA A 213 -1.34 6.82 15.71
CA ALA A 213 -2.42 6.97 14.77
C ALA A 213 -3.25 8.24 15.07
N THR A 214 -3.61 9.00 14.05
CA THR A 214 -4.30 10.29 14.17
C THR A 214 -5.80 10.22 13.97
N ALA A 215 -6.38 9.02 13.84
CA ALA A 215 -7.82 8.86 13.70
C ALA A 215 -8.53 9.30 14.99
N ALA A 216 -9.64 10.02 14.85
CA ALA A 216 -10.33 10.71 15.96
C ALA A 216 -10.92 9.75 17.01
N ASP A 217 -11.07 8.47 16.66
CA ASP A 217 -11.62 7.41 17.49
C ASP A 217 -10.53 6.47 18.06
N GLN A 218 -9.26 6.76 17.81
CA GLN A 218 -8.15 5.95 18.32
C GLN A 218 -7.62 6.54 19.62
N THR A 219 -7.47 5.68 20.61
CA THR A 219 -6.80 6.04 21.86
C THR A 219 -5.36 6.44 21.56
N SER A 220 -4.89 7.48 22.25
CA SER A 220 -3.49 7.86 22.21
C SER A 220 -2.58 6.67 22.56
N PHE A 221 -1.45 6.59 21.85
CA PHE A 221 -0.42 5.60 22.10
C PHE A 221 0.53 6.21 23.13
N ALA A 222 0.29 5.89 24.40
CA ALA A 222 0.96 6.56 25.52
C ALA A 222 2.49 6.43 25.44
N LEU A 223 3.22 7.44 25.91
CA LEU A 223 4.69 7.45 25.89
C LEU A 223 5.30 6.20 26.56
N ALA A 224 4.74 5.71 27.67
CA ALA A 224 5.22 4.50 28.32
C ALA A 224 5.15 3.27 27.39
N ASP A 225 4.08 3.15 26.62
CA ASP A 225 3.89 2.08 25.65
C ASP A 225 4.81 2.25 24.43
N GLN A 226 4.98 3.49 23.96
CA GLN A 226 5.92 3.80 22.88
C GLN A 226 7.36 3.42 23.27
N LEU A 227 7.78 3.74 24.50
CA LEU A 227 9.07 3.36 25.04
C LEU A 227 9.23 1.84 25.13
N ALA A 228 8.20 1.13 25.60
CA ALA A 228 8.23 -0.34 25.65
C ALA A 228 8.44 -0.97 24.25
N VAL A 229 7.78 -0.43 23.22
CA VAL A 229 7.99 -0.86 21.83
C VAL A 229 9.41 -0.52 21.35
N ALA A 230 9.89 0.70 21.62
CA ALA A 230 11.21 1.14 21.19
C ALA A 230 12.35 0.36 21.89
N GLU A 231 12.20 0.02 23.16
CA GLU A 231 13.16 -0.78 23.94
C GLU A 231 13.25 -2.23 23.44
N ARG A 232 12.18 -2.78 22.87
CA ARG A 232 12.18 -4.12 22.30
C ARG A 232 12.70 -4.16 20.87
N PHE A 233 12.68 -3.02 20.16
CA PHE A 233 13.12 -2.94 18.78
C PHE A 233 14.59 -3.34 18.63
N ALA A 234 14.84 -4.27 17.69
CA ALA A 234 16.17 -4.70 17.30
C ALA A 234 16.19 -4.94 15.78
N PRO A 235 17.09 -4.28 15.02
CA PRO A 235 17.29 -4.63 13.63
C PRO A 235 17.84 -6.06 13.49
N SER A 236 17.32 -6.80 12.52
CA SER A 236 17.85 -8.08 12.06
C SER A 236 19.17 -7.84 11.32
N ALA A 237 20.27 -7.84 12.06
CA ALA A 237 21.60 -7.63 11.49
C ALA A 237 22.09 -8.81 10.63
N THR A 238 21.54 -10.01 10.83
CA THR A 238 22.11 -11.25 10.27
C THR A 238 21.42 -11.74 9.01
N SER A 239 20.15 -11.40 8.79
CA SER A 239 19.38 -11.90 7.64
C SER A 239 18.33 -10.88 7.16
N PRO A 240 18.72 -9.89 6.34
CA PRO A 240 17.75 -9.05 5.64
C PRO A 240 16.86 -9.90 4.74
N SER A 241 15.54 -9.66 4.78
CA SER A 241 14.60 -10.35 3.89
C SER A 241 14.37 -9.50 2.63
N PRO A 242 14.55 -10.04 1.41
CA PRO A 242 14.27 -9.28 0.20
C PRO A 242 12.77 -8.97 0.09
N ALA A 243 12.43 -7.76 -0.34
CA ALA A 243 11.07 -7.44 -0.75
C ALA A 243 10.66 -8.30 -1.93
N ARG A 244 9.39 -8.71 -1.93
CA ARG A 244 8.84 -9.61 -2.93
C ARG A 244 7.61 -9.00 -3.58
N VAL A 245 7.41 -9.34 -4.85
CA VAL A 245 6.41 -8.71 -5.69
C VAL A 245 5.58 -9.75 -6.43
N PRO A 246 4.26 -9.54 -6.54
CA PRO A 246 3.40 -10.48 -7.24
C PRO A 246 3.48 -10.39 -8.77
N TYR A 247 4.33 -9.54 -9.35
CA TYR A 247 4.45 -9.38 -10.80
C TYR A 247 5.82 -8.88 -11.24
N ARG A 248 6.17 -9.10 -12.50
CA ARG A 248 7.29 -8.41 -13.17
C ARG A 248 6.74 -7.39 -14.15
N VAL A 249 7.48 -6.30 -14.32
CA VAL A 249 7.16 -5.26 -15.30
C VAL A 249 8.01 -5.49 -16.55
N GLY A 250 7.37 -5.76 -17.69
CA GLY A 250 8.07 -5.94 -18.97
C GLY A 250 8.45 -4.62 -19.64
N HIS A 251 7.74 -3.53 -19.34
CA HIS A 251 7.93 -2.20 -19.93
C HIS A 251 7.81 -1.10 -18.87
N LEU A 252 8.79 -0.21 -18.82
CA LEU A 252 8.76 1.04 -18.04
C LEU A 252 9.24 2.19 -18.92
N PRO A 253 8.72 3.42 -18.72
CA PRO A 253 9.26 4.59 -19.39
C PRO A 253 10.76 4.78 -19.08
N GLN A 254 11.50 5.33 -20.04
CA GLN A 254 12.94 5.52 -19.89
C GLN A 254 13.28 6.39 -18.66
N GLY A 255 14.27 5.94 -17.89
CA GLY A 255 14.75 6.65 -16.71
C GLY A 255 13.92 6.43 -15.45
N PHE A 256 12.84 5.64 -15.50
CA PHE A 256 12.09 5.26 -14.31
C PHE A 256 12.85 4.16 -13.57
N VAL A 257 12.95 4.30 -12.24
CA VAL A 257 13.51 3.30 -11.35
C VAL A 257 12.56 3.06 -10.18
N LEU A 258 12.61 1.86 -9.61
CA LEU A 258 11.82 1.53 -8.43
C LEU A 258 12.26 2.41 -7.25
N GLN A 259 11.30 3.06 -6.60
CA GLN A 259 11.49 3.93 -5.44
C GLN A 259 10.94 3.35 -4.15
N ALA A 260 9.86 2.58 -4.25
CA ALA A 260 9.14 2.07 -3.10
C ALA A 260 8.39 0.78 -3.42
N VAL A 261 8.30 -0.07 -2.40
CA VAL A 261 7.52 -1.29 -2.36
C VAL A 261 6.65 -1.24 -1.11
N SER A 262 5.36 -1.50 -1.25
CA SER A 262 4.43 -1.65 -0.15
C SER A 262 3.63 -2.93 -0.31
N GLY A 263 3.36 -3.63 0.79
CA GLY A 263 2.76 -4.95 0.85
C GLY A 263 3.78 -6.08 0.74
N GLN A 264 3.72 -7.02 1.68
CA GLN A 264 4.48 -8.29 1.62
C GLN A 264 3.59 -9.51 1.36
N SER A 265 2.29 -9.37 1.56
CA SER A 265 1.37 -10.49 1.61
C SER A 265 -0.03 -10.08 1.17
N MET A 266 -0.76 -11.02 0.57
CA MET A 266 -2.20 -10.87 0.25
C MET A 266 -3.07 -11.69 1.22
N THR A 267 -2.50 -12.18 2.32
CA THR A 267 -3.21 -12.96 3.35
C THR A 267 -4.14 -12.09 4.19
N ALA A 268 -4.97 -12.75 5.02
CA ALA A 268 -5.99 -12.08 5.83
C ALA A 268 -5.51 -10.96 6.76
N GLN A 269 -4.24 -11.03 7.21
CA GLN A 269 -3.65 -10.05 8.11
C GLN A 269 -3.06 -8.84 7.38
N HIS A 270 -2.77 -8.98 6.09
CA HIS A 270 -2.16 -7.95 5.23
C HIS A 270 -3.09 -7.51 4.08
N ARG A 271 -4.40 -7.77 4.22
CA ARG A 271 -5.42 -7.36 3.25
C ARG A 271 -5.40 -5.85 3.11
N GLY A 272 -4.92 -5.34 1.98
CA GLY A 272 -4.96 -3.91 1.74
C GLY A 272 -4.63 -3.59 0.31
N MET A 273 -3.39 -3.81 -0.09
CA MET A 273 -2.87 -3.45 -1.40
C MET A 273 -1.39 -3.84 -1.41
N VAL A 274 -0.88 -4.35 -2.52
CA VAL A 274 0.56 -4.34 -2.77
C VAL A 274 0.83 -3.28 -3.82
N SER A 275 1.61 -2.25 -3.50
CA SER A 275 1.89 -1.14 -4.40
C SER A 275 3.39 -0.96 -4.65
N PHE A 276 3.69 -0.45 -5.83
CA PHE A 276 5.05 -0.20 -6.29
C PHE A 276 5.10 1.13 -6.96
N VAL A 277 6.11 1.91 -6.62
CA VAL A 277 6.28 3.26 -7.18
C VAL A 277 7.55 3.27 -7.99
N TYR A 278 7.41 3.48 -9.29
CA TYR A 278 8.50 3.78 -10.19
C TYR A 278 8.50 5.26 -10.47
N SER A 279 9.64 5.93 -10.37
CA SER A 279 9.74 7.34 -10.74
C SER A 279 11.10 7.63 -11.35
N GLN A 280 11.21 8.78 -12.00
CA GLN A 280 12.53 9.33 -12.31
C GLN A 280 13.30 9.59 -11.00
N PRO A 281 14.62 9.29 -10.95
CA PRO A 281 15.45 9.60 -9.80
C PRO A 281 15.36 11.07 -9.42
N ARG A 282 15.13 11.35 -8.14
CA ARG A 282 15.29 12.71 -7.62
C ARG A 282 16.78 13.00 -7.50
N THR A 283 17.21 14.13 -8.06
CA THR A 283 18.61 14.59 -7.94
C THR A 283 18.95 15.07 -6.53
N THR A 284 17.95 15.33 -5.68
CA THR A 284 18.12 15.85 -4.31
C THR A 284 17.32 15.04 -3.30
N ALA A 285 17.87 13.92 -2.82
CA ALA A 285 17.37 13.25 -1.63
C ALA A 285 18.10 13.82 -0.41
N GLY A 286 17.68 15.01 0.04
CA GLY A 286 18.06 15.50 1.37
C GLY A 286 17.48 14.61 2.47
N PRO A 287 17.98 14.69 3.72
CA PRO A 287 17.43 13.95 4.83
C PRO A 287 15.95 14.28 5.01
N LEU A 288 15.14 13.25 5.21
CA LEU A 288 13.71 13.38 5.41
C LEU A 288 13.44 13.89 6.83
N ALA A 289 12.56 14.88 6.93
CA ALA A 289 11.98 15.28 8.22
C ALA A 289 10.83 14.35 8.63
N ALA A 290 10.22 13.63 7.68
CA ALA A 290 9.06 12.77 7.89
C ALA A 290 9.01 11.64 6.85
N ARG A 291 8.22 10.60 7.15
CA ARG A 291 7.82 9.59 6.16
C ARG A 291 7.16 10.29 4.98
N ARG A 292 7.57 9.95 3.76
CA ARG A 292 6.98 10.49 2.53
C ARG A 292 6.44 9.34 1.73
N ASP A 293 5.12 9.32 1.50
CA ASP A 293 4.49 8.37 0.60
C ASP A 293 4.88 8.67 -0.86
N PRO A 294 5.73 7.83 -1.50
CA PRO A 294 6.18 8.11 -2.85
C PRO A 294 5.05 7.97 -3.88
N ALA A 295 3.98 7.22 -3.55
CA ALA A 295 2.84 7.05 -4.44
C ALA A 295 2.00 8.33 -4.57
N ARG A 296 2.17 9.30 -3.66
CA ARG A 296 1.45 10.59 -3.68
C ARG A 296 2.28 11.75 -4.19
N ASP A 297 3.51 11.49 -4.61
CA ASP A 297 4.42 12.53 -5.05
C ASP A 297 4.14 12.95 -6.50
N THR A 298 3.26 13.94 -6.66
CA THR A 298 2.88 14.46 -7.99
C THR A 298 3.95 15.36 -8.62
N THR A 299 5.03 15.67 -7.89
CA THR A 299 6.07 16.61 -8.37
C THR A 299 7.14 15.95 -9.24
N VAL A 300 7.11 14.63 -9.37
CA VAL A 300 7.99 13.85 -10.24
C VAL A 300 7.17 12.87 -11.07
N PRO A 301 7.51 12.69 -12.37
CA PRO A 301 6.93 11.64 -13.19
C PRO A 301 7.02 10.29 -12.48
N SER A 302 5.86 9.66 -12.25
CA SER A 302 5.76 8.41 -11.50
C SER A 302 4.71 7.47 -12.10
N VAL A 303 4.94 6.17 -11.89
CA VAL A 303 3.98 5.12 -12.17
C VAL A 303 3.79 4.34 -10.88
N VAL A 304 2.56 4.29 -10.40
CA VAL A 304 2.17 3.48 -9.26
C VAL A 304 1.40 2.28 -9.77
N ILE A 305 1.84 1.08 -9.39
CA ILE A 305 1.19 -0.17 -9.76
C ILE A 305 0.72 -0.86 -8.50
N SER A 306 -0.59 -1.01 -8.37
CA SER A 306 -1.25 -1.51 -7.15
C SER A 306 -2.03 -2.79 -7.46
N VAL A 307 -1.90 -3.81 -6.62
CA VAL A 307 -2.69 -5.05 -6.68
C VAL A 307 -3.58 -5.13 -5.45
N LEU A 308 -4.88 -5.31 -5.65
CA LEU A 308 -5.89 -5.22 -4.60
C LEU A 308 -6.71 -6.51 -4.50
N TRP A 309 -7.17 -6.83 -3.29
CA TRP A 309 -7.99 -8.00 -2.99
C TRP A 309 -9.41 -7.59 -2.59
N ARG A 310 -10.42 -8.18 -3.24
CA ARG A 310 -11.85 -8.10 -2.86
C ARG A 310 -12.47 -6.72 -2.64
N ASP A 311 -11.83 -5.63 -3.01
CA ASP A 311 -12.58 -4.44 -3.37
C ASP A 311 -13.43 -4.78 -4.59
N THR A 312 -14.71 -4.45 -4.54
CA THR A 312 -15.53 -4.48 -5.75
C THR A 312 -14.81 -3.53 -6.70
N PRO A 313 -14.27 -4.02 -7.83
CA PRO A 313 -13.62 -3.15 -8.79
C PRO A 313 -14.57 -1.98 -9.06
N PRO A 314 -14.09 -0.74 -9.22
CA PRO A 314 -14.98 0.34 -9.59
C PRO A 314 -15.77 -0.08 -10.86
N LYS A 315 -17.03 0.37 -10.98
CA LYS A 315 -18.00 -0.22 -11.94
C LYS A 315 -17.51 -0.21 -13.40
N ASP A 316 -16.55 0.65 -13.69
CA ASP A 316 -15.85 0.86 -14.95
C ASP A 316 -14.66 -0.09 -15.17
N ALA A 317 -14.23 -0.88 -14.18
CA ALA A 317 -13.16 -1.85 -14.33
C ALA A 317 -13.53 -2.92 -15.36
N VAL A 318 -12.79 -2.95 -16.46
CA VAL A 318 -13.08 -3.83 -17.59
C VAL A 318 -12.74 -5.28 -17.23
N LYS A 319 -13.59 -6.22 -17.67
CA LYS A 319 -13.48 -7.64 -17.31
C LYS A 319 -12.36 -8.41 -18.04
N ARG A 320 -11.83 -7.89 -19.16
CA ARG A 320 -10.90 -8.66 -20.03
C ARG A 320 -9.85 -7.88 -20.82
N THR A 321 -9.89 -6.55 -20.86
CA THR A 321 -8.87 -5.75 -21.57
C THR A 321 -8.53 -4.55 -20.73
N SER A 322 -7.25 -4.30 -20.49
CA SER A 322 -6.81 -3.06 -19.87
C SER A 322 -7.32 -1.88 -20.70
N ARG A 323 -8.19 -1.08 -20.09
CA ARG A 323 -8.58 0.22 -20.62
C ARG A 323 -8.19 1.23 -19.56
N CYS A 324 -7.55 2.29 -20.03
CA CYS A 324 -7.34 3.46 -19.21
C CYS A 324 -8.60 4.32 -19.27
N ASN A 325 -8.99 4.87 -18.14
CA ASN A 325 -10.05 5.87 -18.11
C ASN A 325 -9.49 7.12 -18.77
N ALA A 326 -10.02 7.46 -19.96
CA ALA A 326 -9.49 8.53 -20.78
C ALA A 326 -9.35 9.84 -19.98
N GLY A 327 -8.13 10.39 -19.93
CA GLY A 327 -7.82 11.63 -19.21
C GLY A 327 -7.74 11.51 -17.69
N GLN A 328 -7.90 10.31 -17.12
CA GLN A 328 -7.72 10.07 -15.68
C GLN A 328 -6.31 9.56 -15.32
N HIS A 329 -5.47 9.22 -16.31
CA HIS A 329 -4.11 8.68 -16.08
C HIS A 329 -4.10 7.46 -15.16
N TRP A 330 -5.11 6.61 -15.30
CA TRP A 330 -5.33 5.41 -14.52
C TRP A 330 -5.91 4.31 -15.40
N CYS A 331 -5.38 3.09 -15.26
CA CYS A 331 -5.85 1.88 -15.93
C CYS A 331 -6.08 0.80 -14.88
N ALA A 332 -7.23 0.11 -14.92
CA ALA A 332 -7.52 -1.00 -14.01
C ALA A 332 -7.98 -2.25 -14.75
N THR A 333 -7.63 -3.43 -14.24
CA THR A 333 -8.00 -4.71 -14.85
C THR A 333 -8.22 -5.80 -13.81
N ASN A 334 -9.25 -6.60 -14.02
CA ASN A 334 -9.51 -7.80 -13.22
C ASN A 334 -8.50 -8.90 -13.57
N LEU A 335 -7.93 -9.52 -12.56
CA LEU A 335 -7.05 -10.67 -12.75
C LEU A 335 -7.88 -11.96 -12.88
N PRO A 336 -7.35 -12.99 -13.57
CA PRO A 336 -8.01 -14.29 -13.68
C PRO A 336 -8.45 -14.84 -12.32
N GLY A 337 -9.68 -15.34 -12.24
CA GLY A 337 -10.29 -15.83 -11.00
C GLY A 337 -11.04 -14.77 -10.17
N GLY A 338 -11.04 -13.50 -10.57
CA GLY A 338 -11.98 -12.46 -10.12
C GLY A 338 -11.90 -12.05 -8.64
N GLN A 339 -10.92 -12.55 -7.89
CA GLN A 339 -10.69 -12.18 -6.48
C GLN A 339 -9.75 -10.98 -6.33
N PHE A 340 -9.01 -10.68 -7.39
CA PHE A 340 -7.98 -9.66 -7.43
C PHE A 340 -8.15 -8.80 -8.67
N TRP A 341 -7.71 -7.56 -8.56
CA TRP A 341 -7.56 -6.65 -9.68
C TRP A 341 -6.29 -5.84 -9.47
N PHE A 342 -5.79 -5.22 -10.53
CA PHE A 342 -4.67 -4.31 -10.44
C PHE A 342 -5.00 -2.96 -11.06
N ALA A 343 -4.30 -1.94 -10.60
CA ALA A 343 -4.29 -0.59 -11.11
C ALA A 343 -2.87 -0.22 -11.56
N VAL A 344 -2.79 0.56 -12.64
CA VAL A 344 -1.60 1.32 -13.02
C VAL A 344 -2.02 2.77 -13.13
N GLU A 345 -1.38 3.65 -12.38
CA GLU A 345 -1.70 5.06 -12.35
C GLU A 345 -0.45 5.93 -12.48
N ASP A 346 -0.63 7.13 -13.02
CA ASP A 346 0.37 8.20 -12.98
C ASP A 346 -0.20 9.37 -12.18
N PRO A 347 0.14 9.47 -10.88
CA PRO A 347 -0.30 10.56 -10.00
C PRO A 347 0.13 11.94 -10.51
N SER A 348 1.23 12.03 -11.26
CA SER A 348 1.78 13.28 -11.78
C SER A 348 1.08 13.75 -13.07
N LYS A 349 0.31 12.88 -13.72
CA LYS A 349 -0.38 13.15 -15.00
C LYS A 349 0.57 13.63 -16.11
N THR A 350 1.78 13.09 -16.13
CA THR A 350 2.83 13.41 -17.11
C THR A 350 2.93 12.40 -18.25
N LEU A 351 2.44 11.17 -18.05
CA LEU A 351 2.44 10.09 -19.03
C LEU A 351 1.13 10.07 -19.81
N SER A 352 1.19 9.67 -21.08
CA SER A 352 -0.03 9.45 -21.87
C SER A 352 -0.75 8.17 -21.44
N ASP A 353 -2.07 8.11 -21.65
CA ASP A 353 -2.86 6.88 -21.42
C ASP A 353 -2.30 5.68 -22.20
N GLN A 354 -1.76 5.92 -23.41
CA GLN A 354 -1.13 4.86 -24.20
C GLN A 354 0.14 4.32 -23.53
N GLU A 355 0.93 5.17 -22.90
CA GLU A 355 2.15 4.74 -22.21
C GLU A 355 1.80 3.95 -20.94
N LEU A 356 0.81 4.40 -20.18
CA LEU A 356 0.29 3.64 -19.03
C LEU A 356 -0.26 2.28 -19.44
N LEU A 357 -0.96 2.22 -20.57
CA LEU A 357 -1.47 0.96 -21.11
C LEU A 357 -0.34 -0.01 -21.46
N LYS A 358 0.76 0.47 -22.07
CA LYS A 358 1.94 -0.37 -22.32
C LYS A 358 2.53 -0.94 -21.02
N VAL A 359 2.61 -0.13 -19.96
CA VAL A 359 3.06 -0.61 -18.65
C VAL A 359 2.12 -1.70 -18.15
N ALA A 360 0.81 -1.44 -18.14
CA ALA A 360 -0.22 -2.39 -17.69
C ALA A 360 -0.20 -3.72 -18.48
N ASP A 361 -0.13 -3.66 -19.80
CA ASP A 361 -0.10 -4.84 -20.68
C ASP A 361 1.20 -5.65 -20.56
N SER A 362 2.26 -5.03 -20.04
CA SER A 362 3.57 -5.69 -19.84
C SER A 362 3.68 -6.48 -18.53
N LEU A 363 2.67 -6.41 -17.66
CA LEU A 363 2.73 -7.04 -16.34
C LEU A 363 2.58 -8.56 -16.43
N VAL A 364 3.54 -9.27 -15.84
CA VAL A 364 3.52 -10.74 -15.71
C VAL A 364 3.36 -11.12 -14.26
N PHE A 365 2.20 -11.66 -13.89
CA PHE A 365 1.86 -11.99 -12.51
C PHE A 365 2.32 -13.39 -12.08
N ALA A 366 2.84 -13.48 -10.86
CA ALA A 366 2.99 -14.71 -10.10
C ALA A 366 1.64 -15.13 -9.47
N SER A 367 1.63 -16.21 -8.69
CA SER A 367 0.42 -16.63 -7.98
C SER A 367 0.13 -15.67 -6.82
N LEU A 368 -0.95 -14.90 -6.91
CA LEU A 368 -1.41 -14.04 -5.81
C LEU A 368 -1.88 -14.80 -4.56
N LYS A 369 -2.08 -16.11 -4.68
CA LYS A 369 -2.46 -16.99 -3.57
C LYS A 369 -1.26 -17.68 -2.91
N ASP A 370 -0.08 -17.57 -3.51
CA ASP A 370 1.14 -18.22 -3.04
C ASP A 370 2.34 -17.26 -3.14
N GLU A 371 2.64 -16.63 -2.02
CA GLU A 371 3.73 -15.64 -1.85
C GLU A 371 5.12 -16.24 -2.08
N THR A 372 5.26 -17.57 -2.00
CA THR A 372 6.54 -18.22 -2.29
C THR A 372 6.92 -18.10 -3.76
N THR A 373 5.93 -17.94 -4.65
CA THR A 373 6.12 -17.73 -6.10
C THR A 373 6.46 -16.29 -6.49
N TRP A 374 6.37 -15.35 -5.54
CA TRP A 374 6.61 -13.94 -5.80
C TRP A 374 8.09 -13.66 -6.08
N TYR A 375 8.32 -12.67 -6.93
CA TYR A 375 9.66 -12.32 -7.39
C TYR A 375 10.36 -11.44 -6.37
N ALA A 376 11.61 -11.74 -6.03
CA ALA A 376 12.42 -10.82 -5.25
C ALA A 376 12.71 -9.55 -6.07
N VAL A 377 12.57 -8.38 -5.44
CA VAL A 377 12.99 -7.10 -5.98
C VAL A 377 14.51 -7.07 -6.06
N ARG A 378 15.04 -6.64 -7.20
CA ARG A 378 16.49 -6.50 -7.44
C ARG A 378 16.81 -5.13 -7.97
#